data_AF-A0A2R6A7F6-F1
#
_entry.id   AF-A0A2R6A7F6-F1
#
_cell.length_a   1.000
_cell.length_b   1.000
_cell.length_c   1.000
_cell.angle_alpha   90.00
_cell.angle_beta   90.00
_cell.angle_gamma   90.00
#
_symmetry.space_group_name_H-M   'P 1'
#
loop_
_entity.id
_entity.type
_entity.pdbx_description
1 polymer ?
#
loop_
_entity_poly.entity_id
_entity_poly.type
_entity_poly.pdbx_seq_one_letter_code
_entity_poly.pdbx_strand_id
1 'polypeptide(L)'
;MNAFDVAWWGIAGTGGLYLLFYFMPYAQYYLPGSNLALSIALCLLVMLPLYALYASLASAMPRAGGDYVYQSRILHPAIGFAFPFSWFTVVWVCVFVAFGGYVVAALGLTPIFLLLGSLYSNSQMVALASYLQSSSGTFLVSVVVAVLSLVITVYPMKWWVLAQRFVLFPFTLISNFVIIYLFASSNSFYFHKMFDFWSNRMGYPDLYERIVQSTTSIGYTVPSFSLRHTILLMAVLSIYTVSKTSPLPGAGILKV
;
A
#
# COMPACT_ATOMS: atom_id res chain seq x y z
N MET A 1 -10.19 -18.00 15.81
CA MET A 1 -9.53 -17.49 14.59
C MET A 1 -9.07 -18.72 13.84
N ASN A 2 -9.66 -18.99 12.68
CA ASN A 2 -9.36 -20.19 11.90
C ASN A 2 -8.14 -19.93 11.00
N ALA A 3 -7.47 -20.97 10.51
CA ALA A 3 -6.29 -20.84 9.63
C ALA A 3 -6.54 -19.93 8.41
N PHE A 4 -7.77 -19.93 7.89
CA PHE A 4 -8.21 -19.03 6.82
C PHE A 4 -8.16 -17.55 7.22
N ASP A 5 -8.60 -17.20 8.45
CA ASP A 5 -8.55 -15.83 8.96
C ASP A 5 -7.10 -15.33 9.10
N VAL A 6 -6.19 -16.24 9.47
CA VAL A 6 -4.75 -15.95 9.61
C VAL A 6 -4.08 -15.76 8.25
N ALA A 7 -4.34 -16.67 7.30
CA ALA A 7 -3.82 -16.55 5.94
C ALA A 7 -4.32 -15.26 5.29
N TRP A 8 -5.60 -14.94 5.50
CA TRP A 8 -6.18 -13.71 5.00
C TRP A 8 -5.62 -12.47 5.69
N TRP A 9 -5.26 -12.55 6.97
CA TRP A 9 -4.55 -11.45 7.63
C TRP A 9 -3.19 -11.18 6.99
N GLY A 10 -2.43 -12.21 6.62
CA GLY A 10 -1.21 -12.05 5.84
C GLY A 10 -1.47 -11.32 4.52
N ILE A 11 -2.48 -11.76 3.77
CA ILE A 11 -2.84 -11.20 2.46
C ILE A 11 -3.37 -9.77 2.58
N ALA A 12 -4.34 -9.51 3.45
CA ALA A 12 -4.88 -8.17 3.71
C ALA A 12 -3.81 -7.24 4.28
N GLY A 13 -2.88 -7.80 5.07
CA GLY A 13 -1.68 -7.13 5.54
C GLY A 13 -0.92 -6.52 4.38
N THR A 14 -0.64 -7.25 3.30
CA THR A 14 0.14 -6.74 2.15
C THR A 14 -0.42 -5.48 1.48
N GLY A 15 -1.69 -5.12 1.71
CA GLY A 15 -2.30 -3.93 1.12
C GLY A 15 -2.66 -4.07 -0.37
N GLY A 16 -2.48 -5.26 -0.97
CA GLY A 16 -2.86 -5.53 -2.36
C GLY A 16 -2.21 -4.58 -3.39
N LEU A 17 -2.94 -4.28 -4.46
CA LEU A 17 -2.48 -3.40 -5.56
C LEU A 17 -2.47 -1.90 -5.21
N TYR A 18 -2.96 -1.50 -4.03
CA TYR A 18 -3.00 -0.09 -3.62
C TYR A 18 -1.62 0.57 -3.67
N LEU A 19 -0.59 -0.15 -3.19
CA LEU A 19 0.79 0.34 -3.19
C LEU A 19 1.32 0.53 -4.61
N LEU A 20 0.92 -0.33 -5.54
CA LEU A 20 1.28 -0.21 -6.95
C LEU A 20 0.57 0.98 -7.62
N PHE A 21 -0.64 1.34 -7.21
CA PHE A 21 -1.38 2.42 -7.86
C PHE A 21 -0.93 3.82 -7.40
N TYR A 22 -0.76 4.04 -6.10
CA TYR A 22 -0.53 5.39 -5.57
C TYR A 22 0.94 5.79 -5.47
N PHE A 23 1.86 4.85 -5.26
CA PHE A 23 3.28 5.17 -5.06
C PHE A 23 4.14 5.02 -6.31
N MET A 24 3.72 4.16 -7.23
CA MET A 24 4.48 3.87 -8.44
C MET A 24 4.65 5.09 -9.37
N PRO A 25 3.66 5.98 -9.56
CA PRO A 25 3.87 7.19 -10.35
C PRO A 25 4.99 8.08 -9.81
N TYR A 26 5.10 8.20 -8.48
CA TYR A 26 6.19 8.95 -7.84
C TYR A 26 7.55 8.27 -8.05
N ALA A 27 7.63 6.94 -7.91
CA ALA A 27 8.88 6.22 -8.12
C ALA A 27 9.36 6.31 -9.59
N GLN A 28 8.45 6.22 -10.55
CA GLN A 28 8.77 6.32 -11.98
C GLN A 28 9.23 7.72 -12.40
N TYR A 29 8.74 8.77 -11.73
CA TYR A 29 9.21 10.13 -11.97
C TYR A 29 10.71 10.28 -11.70
N TYR A 30 11.21 9.67 -10.62
CA TYR A 30 12.64 9.71 -10.28
C TYR A 30 13.48 8.63 -11.00
N LEU A 31 12.84 7.57 -11.51
CA LEU A 31 13.48 6.41 -12.14
C LEU A 31 12.99 6.21 -13.58
N PRO A 32 13.26 7.16 -14.50
CA PRO A 32 12.79 7.09 -15.87
C PRO A 32 13.31 5.83 -16.61
N GLY A 33 12.46 5.18 -17.39
CA GLY A 33 12.83 3.99 -18.18
C GLY A 33 12.85 2.66 -17.40
N SER A 34 12.35 2.63 -16.16
CA SER A 34 12.18 1.40 -15.39
C SER A 34 11.04 0.52 -15.93
N ASN A 35 11.24 -0.80 -16.02
CA ASN A 35 10.17 -1.74 -16.38
C ASN A 35 9.50 -2.31 -15.13
N LEU A 36 8.25 -1.93 -14.88
CA LEU A 36 7.49 -2.38 -13.71
C LEU A 36 7.34 -3.90 -13.64
N ALA A 37 6.93 -4.54 -14.73
CA ALA A 37 6.67 -5.98 -14.75
C ALA A 37 7.93 -6.78 -14.39
N LEU A 38 9.08 -6.33 -14.90
CA LEU A 38 10.37 -6.94 -14.60
C LEU A 38 10.78 -6.70 -13.14
N SER A 39 10.58 -5.48 -12.59
CA SER A 39 10.84 -5.21 -11.18
C SER A 39 9.99 -6.07 -10.23
N ILE A 40 8.71 -6.30 -10.57
CA ILE A 40 7.83 -7.19 -9.80
C ILE A 40 8.31 -8.64 -9.87
N ALA A 41 8.64 -9.13 -11.06
CA ALA A 41 9.15 -10.50 -11.24
C ALA A 41 10.44 -10.74 -10.46
N LEU A 42 11.38 -9.78 -10.50
CA LEU A 42 12.61 -9.85 -9.71
C LEU A 42 12.33 -9.80 -8.20
N CYS A 43 11.41 -8.94 -7.76
CA CYS A 43 11.01 -8.86 -6.35
C CYS A 43 10.43 -10.19 -5.86
N LEU A 44 9.55 -10.82 -6.64
CA LEU A 44 9.00 -12.14 -6.31
C LEU A 44 10.08 -13.20 -6.22
N LEU A 45 11.02 -13.20 -7.16
CA LEU A 45 12.13 -14.15 -7.18
C LEU A 45 13.01 -14.04 -5.93
N VAL A 46 13.29 -12.83 -5.44
CA VAL A 46 14.04 -12.60 -4.20
C VAL A 46 13.22 -12.98 -2.95
N MET A 47 11.89 -12.87 -3.00
CA MET A 47 11.02 -13.22 -1.89
C MET A 47 10.82 -14.74 -1.71
N LEU A 48 10.86 -15.52 -2.79
CA LEU A 48 10.68 -16.98 -2.74
C LEU A 48 11.60 -17.69 -1.72
N PRO A 49 12.92 -17.48 -1.69
CA PRO A 49 13.79 -18.13 -0.70
C PRO A 49 13.45 -17.69 0.73
N LEU A 50 13.06 -16.42 0.93
CA LEU A 50 12.62 -15.89 2.22
C LEU A 50 11.37 -16.62 2.71
N TYR A 51 10.35 -16.78 1.86
CA TYR A 51 9.14 -17.52 2.21
C TYR A 51 9.42 -19.00 2.48
N ALA A 52 10.30 -19.63 1.71
CA ALA A 52 10.70 -21.02 1.96
C ALA A 52 11.40 -21.18 3.33
N LEU A 53 12.24 -20.20 3.72
CA LEU A 53 12.91 -20.17 5.01
C LEU A 53 11.93 -19.98 6.17
N TYR A 54 10.98 -19.05 6.05
CA TYR A 54 9.94 -18.86 7.07
C TYR A 54 8.98 -20.05 7.15
N ALA A 55 8.68 -20.71 6.04
CA ALA A 55 7.88 -21.93 6.03
C ALA A 55 8.60 -23.10 6.72
N SER A 56 9.90 -23.27 6.51
CA SER A 56 10.69 -24.31 7.19
C SER A 56 10.87 -24.02 8.69
N LEU A 57 11.02 -22.74 9.08
CA LEU A 57 11.04 -22.34 10.49
C LEU A 57 9.70 -22.59 11.18
N ALA A 58 8.59 -22.29 10.49
CA ALA A 58 7.25 -22.55 11.02
C ALA A 58 6.96 -24.06 11.17
N SER A 59 7.45 -24.91 10.27
CA SER A 59 7.29 -26.36 10.41
C SER A 59 8.18 -26.94 11.52
N ALA A 60 9.37 -26.40 11.72
CA ALA A 60 10.28 -26.83 12.80
C ALA A 60 9.80 -26.38 14.19
N MET A 61 9.11 -25.24 14.30
CA MET A 61 8.68 -24.64 15.57
C MET A 61 7.16 -24.36 15.61
N PRO A 62 6.30 -25.40 15.57
CA PRO A 62 4.85 -25.23 15.39
C PRO A 62 4.11 -24.61 16.58
N ARG A 63 4.73 -24.58 17.77
CA ARG A 63 4.08 -24.15 19.03
C ARG A 63 4.40 -22.72 19.45
N ALA A 64 5.44 -22.12 18.88
CA ALA A 64 5.89 -20.78 19.21
C ALA A 64 6.27 -20.06 17.91
N GLY A 65 5.31 -19.32 17.37
CA GLY A 65 5.45 -18.56 16.13
C GLY A 65 5.69 -17.09 16.42
N GLY A 66 6.64 -16.49 15.71
CA GLY A 66 6.94 -15.07 15.77
C GLY A 66 8.40 -14.80 15.47
N ASP A 67 8.67 -13.70 14.76
CA ASP A 67 10.02 -13.33 14.31
C ASP A 67 11.03 -13.32 15.46
N TYR A 68 10.60 -12.86 16.64
CA TYR A 68 11.39 -12.89 17.87
C TYR A 68 11.81 -14.31 18.28
N VAL A 69 10.89 -15.27 18.29
CA VAL A 69 11.19 -16.64 18.74
C VAL A 69 12.12 -17.35 17.76
N TYR A 70 11.92 -17.14 16.45
CA TYR A 70 12.80 -17.72 15.43
C TYR A 70 14.20 -17.11 15.51
N GLN A 71 14.31 -15.79 15.60
CA GLN A 71 15.60 -15.10 15.61
C GLN A 71 16.37 -15.32 16.91
N SER A 72 15.70 -15.32 18.07
CA SER A 72 16.36 -15.56 19.37
C SER A 72 16.89 -16.98 19.57
N ARG A 73 16.37 -17.97 18.83
CA ARG A 73 16.83 -19.37 18.87
C ARG A 73 17.98 -19.67 17.89
N ILE A 74 18.12 -18.87 16.84
CA ILE A 74 19.15 -19.03 15.81
C ILE A 74 20.33 -18.09 16.07
N LEU A 75 20.05 -16.86 16.48
CA LEU A 75 21.04 -15.83 16.76
C LEU A 75 21.24 -15.66 18.26
N HIS A 76 22.29 -14.92 18.63
CA HIS A 76 22.50 -14.52 20.02
C HIS A 76 21.24 -13.80 20.57
N PRO A 77 20.76 -14.12 21.79
CA PRO A 77 19.47 -13.62 22.31
C PRO A 77 19.32 -12.09 22.26
N ALA A 78 20.41 -11.35 22.48
CA ALA A 78 20.41 -9.89 22.38
C ALA A 78 20.09 -9.38 20.96
N ILE A 79 20.62 -10.03 19.92
CA ILE A 79 20.38 -9.67 18.52
C ILE A 79 18.97 -10.11 18.13
N GLY A 80 18.59 -11.32 18.54
CA GLY A 80 17.25 -11.87 18.32
C GLY A 80 16.14 -11.06 18.98
N PHE A 81 16.43 -10.27 20.01
CA PHE A 81 15.52 -9.27 20.57
C PHE A 81 15.63 -7.91 19.86
N ALA A 82 16.83 -7.35 19.77
CA ALA A 82 17.04 -5.97 19.34
C ALA A 82 16.55 -5.72 17.90
N PHE A 83 16.75 -6.67 16.99
CA PHE A 83 16.39 -6.53 15.59
C PHE A 83 14.86 -6.49 15.38
N PRO A 84 14.08 -7.50 15.80
CA PRO A 84 12.63 -7.47 15.62
C PRO A 84 11.96 -6.41 16.50
N PHE A 85 12.49 -6.11 17.69
CA PHE A 85 11.94 -5.04 18.53
C PHE A 85 12.13 -3.66 17.87
N SER A 86 13.34 -3.34 17.41
CA SER A 86 13.59 -2.04 16.75
C SER A 86 12.78 -1.93 15.46
N TRP A 87 12.72 -3.00 14.67
CA TRP A 87 11.93 -3.03 13.44
C TRP A 87 10.44 -2.84 13.72
N PHE A 88 9.87 -3.59 14.65
CA PHE A 88 8.43 -3.51 14.97
C PHE A 88 8.06 -2.20 15.65
N THR A 89 8.83 -1.73 16.62
CA THR A 89 8.44 -0.53 17.37
C THR A 89 8.73 0.75 16.58
N VAL A 90 9.92 0.89 16.01
CA VAL A 90 10.34 2.14 15.35
C VAL A 90 9.74 2.24 13.94
N VAL A 91 9.88 1.19 13.13
CA VAL A 91 9.42 1.25 11.73
C VAL A 91 7.93 0.99 11.66
N TRP A 92 7.42 -0.06 12.31
CA TRP A 92 5.99 -0.40 12.18
C TRP A 92 5.06 0.51 12.98
N VAL A 93 5.25 0.61 14.29
CA VAL A 93 4.29 1.35 15.11
C VAL A 93 4.42 2.86 14.88
N CYS A 94 5.61 3.43 14.98
CA CYS A 94 5.75 4.89 14.88
C CYS A 94 5.52 5.42 13.45
N VAL A 95 6.10 4.79 12.42
CA VAL A 95 5.98 5.32 11.05
C VAL A 95 4.63 4.96 10.44
N PHE A 96 4.18 3.70 10.50
CA PHE A 96 2.95 3.32 9.78
C PHE A 96 1.67 3.80 10.43
N VAL A 97 1.63 4.06 11.74
CA VAL A 97 0.44 4.69 12.37
C VAL A 97 0.30 6.12 11.89
N ALA A 98 1.39 6.90 11.90
CA ALA A 98 1.38 8.27 11.38
C ALA A 98 1.11 8.31 9.87
N PHE A 99 1.76 7.41 9.12
CA PHE A 99 1.57 7.29 7.68
C PHE A 99 0.15 6.84 7.31
N GLY A 100 -0.47 5.97 8.10
CA GLY A 100 -1.86 5.56 7.92
C GLY A 100 -2.82 6.74 7.97
N GLY A 101 -2.60 7.69 8.89
CA GLY A 101 -3.34 8.94 8.96
C GLY A 101 -3.25 9.77 7.69
N TYR A 102 -2.03 9.93 7.15
CA TYR A 102 -1.80 10.59 5.85
C TYR A 102 -2.52 9.89 4.71
N VAL A 103 -2.46 8.55 4.63
CA VAL A 103 -3.14 7.77 3.60
C VAL A 103 -4.65 8.01 3.65
N VAL A 104 -5.27 7.96 4.83
CA VAL A 104 -6.71 8.20 4.96
C VAL A 104 -7.06 9.64 4.56
N ALA A 105 -6.28 10.64 4.99
CA ALA A 105 -6.55 12.04 4.67
C ALA A 105 -6.35 12.34 3.18
N ALA A 106 -5.12 12.19 2.70
CA ALA A 106 -4.69 12.68 1.39
C ALA A 106 -5.07 11.75 0.24
N LEU A 107 -5.05 10.43 0.46
CA LEU A 107 -5.29 9.42 -0.59
C LEU A 107 -6.70 8.82 -0.53
N GLY A 108 -7.39 8.95 0.61
CA GLY A 108 -8.77 8.50 0.79
C GLY A 108 -9.77 9.66 0.70
N LEU A 109 -9.84 10.49 1.73
CA LEU A 109 -10.90 11.48 1.91
C LEU A 109 -10.80 12.65 0.91
N THR A 110 -9.61 13.21 0.70
CA THR A 110 -9.40 14.33 -0.23
C THR A 110 -9.94 14.04 -1.64
N PRO A 111 -9.55 12.96 -2.34
CA PRO A 111 -10.06 12.70 -3.69
C PRO A 111 -11.56 12.43 -3.71
N ILE A 112 -12.14 11.83 -2.67
CA ILE A 112 -13.59 11.61 -2.57
C ILE A 112 -14.33 12.94 -2.47
N PHE A 113 -13.90 13.85 -1.58
CA PHE A 113 -14.55 15.16 -1.43
C PHE A 113 -14.32 16.07 -2.62
N LEU A 114 -13.16 15.99 -3.28
CA LEU A 114 -12.87 16.71 -4.51
C LEU A 114 -13.73 16.19 -5.67
N LEU A 115 -13.88 14.87 -5.78
CA LEU A 115 -14.78 14.22 -6.74
C LEU A 115 -16.24 14.64 -6.52
N LEU A 116 -16.75 14.52 -5.29
CA LEU A 116 -18.13 14.90 -4.97
C LEU A 116 -18.35 16.41 -5.15
N GLY A 117 -17.41 17.24 -4.72
CA GLY A 117 -17.47 18.70 -4.89
C GLY A 117 -17.50 19.11 -6.37
N SER A 118 -16.70 18.44 -7.21
CA SER A 118 -16.69 18.69 -8.66
C SER A 118 -17.90 18.08 -9.38
N LEU A 119 -18.49 16.98 -8.91
CA LEU A 119 -19.72 16.43 -9.51
C LEU A 119 -20.95 17.27 -9.15
N TYR A 120 -21.10 17.63 -7.88
CA TYR A 120 -22.26 18.39 -7.38
C TYR A 120 -22.09 19.91 -7.42
N SER A 121 -20.97 20.42 -7.93
CA SER A 121 -20.61 21.86 -7.95
C SER A 121 -20.70 22.53 -6.57
N ASN A 122 -20.40 21.77 -5.51
CA ASN A 122 -20.47 22.28 -4.14
C ASN A 122 -19.09 22.79 -3.68
N SER A 123 -18.95 24.11 -3.57
CA SER A 123 -17.71 24.78 -3.16
C SER A 123 -17.25 24.41 -1.74
N GLN A 124 -18.17 24.05 -0.84
CA GLN A 124 -17.83 23.65 0.52
C GLN A 124 -17.11 22.29 0.56
N MET A 125 -17.50 21.35 -0.30
CA MET A 125 -16.83 20.05 -0.39
C MET A 125 -15.42 20.17 -0.97
N VAL A 126 -15.22 21.09 -1.93
CA VAL A 126 -13.89 21.39 -2.47
C VAL A 126 -13.02 22.06 -1.41
N ALA A 127 -13.56 23.04 -0.65
CA ALA A 127 -12.84 23.68 0.45
C ALA A 127 -12.44 22.68 1.54
N LEU A 128 -13.32 21.72 1.87
CA LEU A 128 -13.01 20.65 2.80
C LEU A 128 -11.88 19.75 2.28
N ALA A 129 -11.90 19.38 1.00
CA ALA A 129 -10.83 18.60 0.37
C ALA A 129 -9.48 19.34 0.45
N SER A 130 -9.46 20.63 0.14
CA SER A 130 -8.25 21.47 0.26
C SER A 130 -7.77 21.58 1.71
N TYR A 131 -8.69 21.68 2.68
CA TYR A 131 -8.33 21.69 4.10
C TYR A 131 -7.73 20.36 4.55
N LEU A 132 -8.30 19.22 4.14
CA LEU A 132 -7.79 17.89 4.46
C LEU A 132 -6.37 17.67 3.90
N GLN A 133 -6.07 18.26 2.74
CA GLN A 133 -4.73 18.24 2.14
C GLN A 133 -3.74 19.19 2.85
N SER A 134 -4.21 20.19 3.59
CA SER A 134 -3.34 21.09 4.36
C SER A 134 -2.67 20.35 5.53
N SER A 135 -1.51 20.86 5.98
CA SER A 135 -0.77 20.27 7.10
C SER A 135 -1.61 20.15 8.38
N SER A 136 -2.49 21.13 8.64
CA SER A 136 -3.35 21.13 9.83
C SER A 136 -4.48 20.11 9.72
N GLY A 137 -5.12 19.99 8.55
CA GLY A 137 -6.17 19.01 8.31
C GLY A 137 -5.65 17.57 8.32
N THR A 138 -4.51 17.33 7.67
CA THR A 138 -3.85 16.02 7.69
C THR A 138 -3.43 15.63 9.11
N PHE A 139 -2.90 16.59 9.90
CA PHE A 139 -2.55 16.35 11.30
C PHE A 139 -3.77 15.94 12.14
N LEU A 140 -4.88 16.67 12.01
CA LEU A 140 -6.12 16.35 12.73
C LEU A 140 -6.64 14.95 12.39
N VAL A 141 -6.71 14.60 11.10
CA VAL A 141 -7.16 13.27 10.66
C VAL A 141 -6.21 12.18 11.18
N SER A 142 -4.90 12.44 11.15
CA SER A 142 -3.91 11.47 11.64
C SER A 142 -4.06 11.21 13.14
N VAL A 143 -4.33 12.25 13.93
CA VAL A 143 -4.62 12.09 15.37
C VAL A 143 -5.89 11.28 15.58
N VAL A 144 -6.97 11.57 14.84
CA VAL A 144 -8.23 10.82 14.94
C VAL A 144 -8.02 9.34 14.58
N VAL A 145 -7.30 9.05 13.48
CA VAL A 145 -6.99 7.68 13.06
C VAL A 145 -6.13 6.96 14.10
N ALA A 146 -5.16 7.64 14.72
CA ALA A 146 -4.33 7.06 15.76
C ALA A 146 -5.14 6.72 17.02
N VAL A 147 -6.05 7.60 17.45
CA VAL A 147 -6.96 7.36 18.60
C VAL A 147 -7.91 6.21 18.29
N LEU A 148 -8.51 6.17 17.10
CA LEU A 148 -9.38 5.06 16.68
C LEU A 148 -8.60 3.73 16.65
N SER A 149 -7.35 3.77 16.17
CA SER A 149 -6.49 2.59 16.16
C SER A 149 -6.22 2.09 17.58
N LEU A 150 -5.89 3.00 18.51
CA LEU A 150 -5.70 2.67 19.94
C LEU A 150 -6.95 2.03 20.54
N VAL A 151 -8.12 2.62 20.30
CA VAL A 151 -9.40 2.10 20.80
C VAL A 151 -9.67 0.69 20.27
N ILE A 152 -9.47 0.46 18.97
CA ILE A 152 -9.65 -0.86 18.35
C ILE A 152 -8.67 -1.90 18.92
N THR A 153 -7.43 -1.51 19.22
CA THR A 153 -6.44 -2.42 19.84
C THR A 153 -6.79 -2.82 21.27
N VAL A 154 -7.48 -1.96 22.03
CA VAL A 154 -7.94 -2.29 23.39
C VAL A 154 -9.13 -3.25 23.37
N TYR A 155 -9.94 -3.23 22.31
CA TYR A 155 -11.08 -4.15 22.18
C TYR A 155 -10.63 -5.61 21.93
N PRO A 156 -11.45 -6.59 22.37
CA PRO A 156 -11.10 -7.99 22.18
C PRO A 156 -11.05 -8.37 20.70
N MET A 157 -10.02 -9.14 20.34
CA MET A 157 -9.70 -9.59 18.97
C MET A 157 -10.89 -10.14 18.16
N LYS A 158 -11.92 -10.66 18.83
CA LYS A 158 -13.16 -11.16 18.19
C LYS A 158 -13.79 -10.12 17.25
N TRP A 159 -13.83 -8.85 17.65
CA TRP A 159 -14.47 -7.79 16.86
C TRP A 159 -13.64 -7.43 15.64
N TRP A 160 -12.33 -7.41 15.81
CA TRP A 160 -11.41 -7.12 14.73
C TRP A 160 -11.42 -8.24 13.67
N VAL A 161 -11.50 -9.52 14.07
CA VAL A 161 -11.64 -10.65 13.11
C VAL A 161 -12.95 -10.54 12.33
N LEU A 162 -14.06 -10.16 12.99
CA LEU A 162 -15.35 -9.98 12.33
C LEU A 162 -15.32 -8.79 11.34
N ALA A 163 -14.74 -7.66 11.75
CA ALA A 163 -14.59 -6.49 10.89
C ALA A 163 -13.69 -6.80 9.68
N GLN A 164 -12.61 -7.55 9.88
CA GLN A 164 -11.74 -7.98 8.79
C GLN A 164 -12.48 -8.88 7.80
N ARG A 165 -13.23 -9.86 8.29
CA ARG A 165 -13.92 -10.84 7.45
C ARG A 165 -15.08 -10.24 6.65
N PHE A 166 -15.86 -9.35 7.26
CA PHE A 166 -17.09 -8.84 6.64
C PHE A 166 -16.94 -7.47 5.99
N VAL A 167 -15.97 -6.66 6.43
CA VAL A 167 -15.76 -5.31 5.88
C VAL A 167 -14.47 -5.27 5.07
N LEU A 168 -13.32 -5.47 5.71
CA LEU A 168 -12.03 -5.24 5.02
C LEU A 168 -11.81 -6.21 3.86
N PHE A 169 -12.21 -7.48 4.02
CA PHE A 169 -12.02 -8.50 2.99
C PHE A 169 -12.81 -8.21 1.70
N PRO A 170 -14.15 -8.07 1.73
CA PRO A 170 -14.91 -7.73 0.52
C PRO A 170 -14.43 -6.42 -0.12
N PHE A 171 -14.16 -5.38 0.68
CA PHE A 171 -13.70 -4.09 0.16
C PHE A 171 -12.34 -4.18 -0.53
N THR A 172 -11.39 -4.92 0.03
CA THR A 172 -10.07 -5.13 -0.60
C THR A 172 -10.19 -5.96 -1.87
N LEU A 173 -11.04 -6.98 -1.92
CA LEU A 173 -11.28 -7.72 -3.16
C LEU A 173 -11.88 -6.80 -4.24
N ILE A 174 -12.95 -6.07 -3.90
CA ILE A 174 -13.62 -5.16 -4.84
C ILE A 174 -12.63 -4.12 -5.37
N SER A 175 -11.83 -3.50 -4.50
CA SER A 175 -10.86 -2.49 -4.92
C SER A 175 -9.80 -3.05 -5.87
N ASN A 176 -9.26 -4.25 -5.61
CA ASN A 176 -8.30 -4.90 -6.50
C ASN A 176 -8.93 -5.28 -7.84
N PHE A 177 -10.16 -5.81 -7.85
CA PHE A 177 -10.87 -6.11 -9.10
C PHE A 177 -11.13 -4.84 -9.93
N VAL A 178 -11.52 -3.74 -9.28
CA VAL A 178 -11.70 -2.45 -9.96
C VAL A 178 -10.38 -1.96 -10.55
N ILE A 179 -9.28 -2.03 -9.80
CA ILE A 179 -7.95 -1.63 -10.30
C ILE A 179 -7.54 -2.47 -11.52
N ILE A 180 -7.68 -3.80 -11.45
CA ILE A 180 -7.35 -4.70 -12.57
C ILE A 180 -8.23 -4.40 -13.78
N TYR A 181 -9.53 -4.20 -13.58
CA TYR A 181 -10.46 -3.83 -14.64
C TYR A 181 -10.10 -2.49 -15.30
N LEU A 182 -9.74 -1.47 -14.51
CA LEU A 182 -9.32 -0.17 -15.02
C LEU A 182 -8.02 -0.30 -15.84
N PHE A 183 -7.05 -1.10 -15.38
CA PHE A 183 -5.82 -1.34 -16.16
C PHE A 183 -6.09 -2.11 -17.45
N ALA A 184 -6.99 -3.11 -17.42
CA ALA A 184 -7.33 -3.90 -18.60
C ALA A 184 -8.16 -3.12 -19.63
N SER A 185 -8.98 -2.17 -19.19
CA SER A 185 -9.84 -1.34 -20.05
C SER A 185 -9.19 -0.03 -20.49
N SER A 186 -8.08 0.37 -19.88
CA SER A 186 -7.37 1.61 -20.23
C SER A 186 -6.67 1.47 -21.58
N ASN A 187 -7.08 2.32 -22.52
CA ASN A 187 -6.41 2.54 -23.79
C ASN A 187 -6.04 4.02 -23.90
N SER A 188 -5.04 4.37 -24.72
CA SER A 188 -4.58 5.74 -24.96
C SER A 188 -5.74 6.72 -25.24
N PHE A 189 -6.71 6.29 -26.05
CA PHE A 189 -7.91 7.07 -26.32
C PHE A 189 -8.77 7.36 -25.07
N TYR A 190 -9.03 6.34 -24.24
CA TYR A 190 -9.80 6.49 -23.02
C TYR A 190 -9.06 7.35 -21.99
N PHE A 191 -7.73 7.21 -21.92
CA PHE A 191 -6.90 8.03 -21.05
C PHE A 191 -6.99 9.52 -21.43
N HIS A 192 -6.81 9.87 -22.72
CA HIS A 192 -6.93 11.26 -23.17
C HIS A 192 -8.32 11.83 -22.85
N LYS A 193 -9.38 11.09 -23.19
CA LYS A 193 -10.76 11.52 -22.94
C LYS A 193 -11.02 11.77 -21.45
N MET A 194 -10.59 10.87 -20.58
CA MET A 194 -10.79 11.03 -19.13
C MET A 194 -9.90 12.14 -18.55
N PHE A 195 -8.67 12.28 -19.04
CA PHE A 195 -7.77 13.35 -18.62
C PHE A 195 -8.34 14.73 -18.97
N ASP A 196 -8.82 14.91 -20.20
CA ASP A 196 -9.42 16.17 -20.63
C ASP A 196 -10.75 16.45 -19.93
N PHE A 197 -11.54 15.41 -19.63
CA PHE A 197 -12.75 15.56 -18.82
C PHE A 197 -12.43 16.13 -17.43
N TRP A 198 -11.43 15.59 -16.73
CA TRP A 198 -11.05 16.05 -15.40
C TRP A 198 -10.31 17.39 -15.42
N SER A 199 -9.44 17.63 -16.40
CA SER A 199 -8.68 18.88 -16.52
C SER A 199 -9.61 20.07 -16.77
N ASN A 200 -10.59 19.92 -17.67
CA ASN A 200 -11.63 20.92 -17.92
C ASN A 200 -12.40 21.25 -16.64
N ARG A 201 -12.72 20.25 -15.83
CA ARG A 201 -13.45 20.45 -14.57
C ARG A 201 -12.61 21.14 -13.50
N MET A 202 -11.29 20.96 -13.54
CA MET A 202 -10.33 21.69 -12.70
C MET A 202 -10.00 23.10 -13.21
N GLY A 203 -10.58 23.53 -14.33
CA GLY A 203 -10.35 24.86 -14.92
C GLY A 203 -9.15 24.95 -15.85
N TYR A 204 -8.58 23.81 -16.27
CA TYR A 204 -7.46 23.72 -17.21
C TYR A 204 -7.91 23.10 -18.53
N PRO A 205 -8.46 23.89 -19.47
CA PRO A 205 -8.88 23.36 -20.77
C PRO A 205 -7.68 22.91 -21.61
N ASP A 206 -7.86 21.77 -22.27
CA ASP A 206 -6.92 21.13 -23.19
C ASP A 206 -5.52 20.94 -22.59
N LEU A 207 -5.47 20.62 -21.29
CA LEU A 207 -4.23 20.42 -20.56
C LEU A 207 -3.37 19.32 -21.20
N TYR A 208 -3.98 18.28 -21.76
CA TYR A 208 -3.25 17.19 -22.41
C TYR A 208 -2.42 17.72 -23.59
N GLU A 209 -3.06 18.46 -24.50
CA GLU A 209 -2.39 19.02 -25.67
C GLU A 209 -1.31 20.03 -25.27
N ARG A 210 -1.55 20.87 -24.26
CA ARG A 210 -0.54 21.80 -23.74
C ARG A 210 0.68 21.08 -23.17
N ILE A 211 0.49 19.95 -22.48
CA ILE A 211 1.60 19.14 -21.97
C ILE A 211 2.38 18.53 -23.14
N VAL A 212 1.70 18.00 -24.16
CA VAL A 212 2.36 17.44 -25.35
C VAL A 212 3.15 18.51 -26.12
N GLN A 213 2.57 19.69 -26.33
CA GLN A 213 3.23 20.79 -27.03
C GLN A 213 4.44 21.31 -26.25
N SER A 214 4.31 21.51 -24.94
CA SER A 214 5.42 21.97 -24.08
C SER A 214 6.55 20.94 -24.02
N THR A 215 6.24 19.65 -23.85
CA THR A 215 7.26 18.59 -23.84
C THR A 215 7.95 18.43 -25.19
N THR A 216 7.23 18.56 -26.30
CA THR A 216 7.81 18.56 -27.66
C THR A 216 8.73 19.77 -27.87
N SER A 217 8.34 20.96 -27.38
CA SER A 217 9.17 22.17 -27.48
C SER A 217 10.47 22.10 -26.65
N ILE A 218 10.45 21.36 -25.54
CA ILE A 218 11.62 21.11 -24.67
C ILE A 218 12.48 19.95 -25.20
N GLY A 219 12.01 19.23 -26.24
CA GLY A 219 12.73 18.09 -26.81
C GLY A 219 12.70 16.86 -25.91
N TYR A 220 11.67 16.70 -25.07
CA TYR A 220 11.55 15.52 -24.21
C TYR A 220 11.43 14.25 -25.05
N THR A 221 12.33 13.31 -24.80
CA THR A 221 12.31 11.99 -25.42
C THR A 221 11.89 10.96 -24.38
N VAL A 222 11.09 9.97 -24.80
CA VAL A 222 10.69 8.88 -23.91
C VAL A 222 11.95 8.13 -23.49
N PRO A 223 12.27 8.07 -22.18
CA PRO A 223 13.49 7.43 -21.70
C PRO A 223 13.52 5.97 -22.11
N SER A 224 14.64 5.53 -22.69
CA SER A 224 14.85 4.14 -23.07
C SER A 224 14.95 3.23 -21.85
N PHE A 225 14.71 1.94 -22.06
CA PHE A 225 14.74 0.94 -21.00
C PHE A 225 16.09 0.94 -20.25
N SER A 226 16.03 1.07 -18.93
CA SER A 226 17.20 1.03 -18.04
C SER A 226 17.06 -0.08 -17.00
N LEU A 227 17.96 -1.07 -17.10
CA LEU A 227 18.03 -2.17 -16.14
C LEU A 227 18.41 -1.66 -14.73
N ARG A 228 19.29 -0.67 -14.64
CA ARG A 228 19.68 -0.07 -13.35
C ARG A 228 18.50 0.57 -12.64
N HIS A 229 17.70 1.36 -13.35
CA HIS A 229 16.48 1.97 -12.78
C HIS A 229 15.43 0.91 -12.44
N THR A 230 15.38 -0.19 -13.18
CA THR A 230 14.50 -1.32 -12.91
C THR A 230 14.88 -2.08 -11.63
N ILE A 231 16.17 -2.26 -11.34
CA ILE A 231 16.64 -2.84 -10.07
C ILE A 231 16.42 -1.88 -8.89
N LEU A 232 16.65 -0.59 -9.08
CA LEU A 232 16.37 0.40 -8.03
C LEU A 232 14.87 0.46 -7.73
N LEU A 233 14.02 0.39 -8.75
CA LEU A 233 12.58 0.26 -8.58
C LEU A 233 12.21 -1.03 -7.82
N MET A 234 12.89 -2.15 -8.10
CA MET A 234 12.71 -3.39 -7.33
C MET A 234 13.04 -3.19 -5.85
N ALA A 235 14.13 -2.48 -5.51
CA ALA A 235 14.49 -2.21 -4.11
C ALA A 235 13.44 -1.32 -3.41
N VAL A 236 12.90 -0.33 -4.13
CA VAL A 236 11.78 0.46 -3.63
C VAL A 236 10.57 -0.44 -3.40
N LEU A 237 10.20 -1.29 -4.36
CA LEU A 237 9.08 -2.23 -4.22
C LEU A 237 9.31 -3.24 -3.08
N SER A 238 10.54 -3.71 -2.86
CA SER A 238 10.86 -4.72 -1.86
C SER A 238 10.75 -4.20 -0.43
N ILE A 239 11.14 -2.94 -0.17
CA ILE A 239 10.88 -2.28 1.13
C ILE A 239 9.39 -2.34 1.49
N TYR A 240 8.51 -2.35 0.49
CA TYR A 240 7.07 -2.40 0.71
C TYR A 240 6.49 -3.82 0.74
N THR A 241 7.06 -4.80 0.02
CA THR A 241 6.59 -6.20 0.01
C THR A 241 7.20 -7.08 1.10
N VAL A 242 8.49 -6.89 1.42
CA VAL A 242 9.20 -7.55 2.56
C VAL A 242 8.60 -7.13 3.89
N SER A 243 7.93 -5.99 3.89
CA SER A 243 7.45 -5.31 5.08
C SER A 243 6.52 -6.18 5.95
N LYS A 244 5.81 -7.18 5.41
CA LYS A 244 4.70 -7.83 6.14
C LYS A 244 4.71 -9.36 6.21
N THR A 245 5.87 -9.97 6.42
CA THR A 245 5.94 -11.40 6.74
C THR A 245 5.87 -11.63 8.24
N SER A 246 4.67 -11.71 8.81
CA SER A 246 4.51 -12.36 10.13
C SER A 246 4.12 -13.83 9.93
N PRO A 247 4.74 -14.78 10.62
CA PRO A 247 4.45 -16.20 10.46
C PRO A 247 3.06 -16.56 10.99
N LEU A 248 2.33 -17.36 10.20
CA LEU A 248 1.03 -17.96 10.51
C LEU A 248 1.05 -18.67 11.88
N PRO A 249 0.31 -18.20 12.91
CA PRO A 249 0.05 -19.00 14.09
C PRO A 249 -1.23 -19.80 13.86
N GLY A 250 -1.11 -21.12 13.71
CA GLY A 250 -2.26 -22.03 13.82
C GLY A 250 -2.45 -23.02 12.68
N ALA A 251 -1.50 -23.94 12.51
CA ALA A 251 -1.78 -25.26 11.95
C ALA A 251 -1.65 -26.29 13.08
N GLY A 252 -2.74 -26.52 13.82
CA GLY A 252 -2.72 -27.50 14.90
C GLY A 252 -3.88 -27.45 15.88
N ILE A 253 -5.13 -27.37 15.42
CA ILE A 253 -6.28 -27.87 16.20
C ILE A 253 -7.31 -28.48 15.23
N LEU A 254 -6.98 -29.65 14.65
CA LEU A 254 -8.01 -30.65 14.35
C LEU A 254 -8.11 -31.52 15.60
N LYS A 255 -9.31 -31.52 16.19
CA LYS A 255 -9.66 -32.34 17.35
C LYS A 255 -9.97 -33.77 16.87
N VAL A 256 -9.47 -34.72 17.66
CA VAL A 256 -9.66 -36.19 17.63
C VAL A 256 -8.88 -36.91 16.54
#